data_AF-A0A8S9ZD17-F1
#
_entry.id   AF-A0A8S9ZD17-F1
#
_cell.length_a   1.000
_cell.length_b   1.000
_cell.length_c   1.000
_cell.angle_alpha   90.00
_cell.angle_beta   90.00
_cell.angle_gamma   90.00
#
_symmetry.space_group_name_H-M   'P 1'
#
loop_
_entity.id
_entity.type
_entity.pdbx_description
1 polymer ?
#
loop_
_entity_poly.entity_id
_entity_poly.type
_entity_poly.pdbx_seq_one_letter_code
_entity_poly.pdbx_strand_id
1 'polypeptide(L)'
;MVLQEGKFFVWQDFDTTLLLNERSLQIAFDFYHSGKIDRVYMKRGYSDNLAGTKKRLQAKINNLFNKKGNCEIPVRLFTERGEILDDKTKNFDVFFGQRPCTKIEIGDTEYIVVKDTPWLDKLEIALEPLVGCPLMPSVDWKTIDPIAKYHWFVGNTIPKQAKISFDNSSQCGISIDGYTFVSTFPFYCPTEEDLNKYIAVVVQFSGEDIGRMAFSPIRVKRPTENKNDRLIFEKRQEQFCKEKLSGNKYRILSYNVLAHLYIKSTLNKKEQENQYFPYCPKEFQYDSYRYPLLLKEIQGKINMNGISKYN
;
A
#
# COMPACT_ATOMS: atom_id res chain seq x y z
N MET A 1 -7.67 -5.51 -4.76
CA MET A 1 -6.50 -4.88 -5.39
C MET A 1 -6.52 -5.32 -6.85
N VAL A 2 -6.46 -4.40 -7.81
CA VAL A 2 -6.49 -4.66 -9.27
C VAL A 2 -5.14 -4.19 -9.81
N LEU A 3 -4.47 -4.99 -10.65
CA LEU A 3 -3.24 -4.61 -11.35
C LEU A 3 -3.62 -3.78 -12.56
N GLN A 4 -2.68 -2.99 -13.06
CA GLN A 4 -2.90 -2.28 -14.31
C GLN A 4 -3.27 -3.26 -15.43
N GLU A 5 -4.37 -2.95 -16.13
CA GLU A 5 -4.82 -3.71 -17.28
C GLU A 5 -3.74 -3.78 -18.35
N GLY A 6 -3.57 -4.96 -18.96
CA GLY A 6 -2.56 -5.18 -20.00
C GLY A 6 -1.10 -5.14 -19.52
N LYS A 7 -0.83 -5.25 -18.22
CA LYS A 7 0.54 -5.36 -17.69
C LYS A 7 0.87 -6.78 -17.20
N PHE A 8 2.09 -7.23 -17.50
CA PHE A 8 2.66 -8.49 -17.03
C PHE A 8 3.92 -8.20 -16.22
N PHE A 9 3.83 -8.31 -14.91
CA PHE A 9 4.91 -7.92 -14.02
C PHE A 9 5.84 -9.09 -13.74
N VAL A 10 7.15 -8.81 -13.74
CA VAL A 10 8.20 -9.77 -13.46
C VAL A 10 9.24 -9.15 -12.52
N TRP A 11 9.52 -9.84 -11.40
CA TRP A 11 10.54 -9.44 -10.44
C TRP A 11 11.60 -10.51 -10.28
N GLN A 12 12.82 -10.06 -10.05
CA GLN A 12 13.88 -10.88 -9.50
C GLN A 12 13.63 -11.13 -8.01
N ASP A 13 13.53 -12.40 -7.62
CA ASP A 13 13.35 -12.84 -6.23
C ASP A 13 14.68 -13.37 -5.69
N PHE A 14 15.28 -12.59 -4.78
CA PHE A 14 16.46 -12.99 -4.03
C PHE A 14 16.00 -13.53 -2.68
N ASP A 15 15.74 -14.84 -2.61
CA ASP A 15 15.46 -15.48 -1.33
C ASP A 15 16.75 -15.55 -0.53
N THR A 16 16.91 -14.65 0.45
CA THR A 16 18.09 -14.57 1.31
C THR A 16 18.06 -15.60 2.44
N THR A 17 16.98 -16.36 2.58
CA THR A 17 16.74 -17.24 3.75
C THR A 17 17.06 -18.71 3.51
N LEU A 18 17.39 -19.12 2.28
CA LEU A 18 17.74 -20.49 1.95
C LEU A 18 19.22 -20.65 1.64
N LEU A 19 19.86 -21.64 2.27
CA LEU A 19 21.24 -22.09 2.08
C LEU A 19 21.55 -22.63 0.65
N LEU A 20 20.67 -22.40 -0.31
CA LEU A 20 20.82 -22.77 -1.72
C LEU A 20 20.47 -21.55 -2.57
N ASN A 21 21.45 -21.09 -3.35
CA ASN A 21 21.41 -19.95 -4.28
C ASN A 21 20.40 -20.13 -5.45
N GLU A 22 19.20 -20.62 -5.20
CA GLU A 22 18.18 -20.77 -6.24
C GLU A 22 17.53 -19.42 -6.51
N ARG A 23 18.12 -18.68 -7.47
CA ARG A 23 17.53 -17.47 -8.00
C ARG A 23 16.24 -17.79 -8.75
N SER A 24 15.23 -16.98 -8.49
CA SER A 24 13.89 -17.23 -9.01
C SER A 24 13.20 -15.92 -9.37
N LEU A 25 12.22 -16.01 -10.24
CA LEU A 25 11.40 -14.90 -10.71
C LEU A 25 10.05 -14.99 -10.03
N GLN A 26 9.50 -13.85 -9.66
CA GLN A 26 8.09 -13.70 -9.36
C GLN A 26 7.37 -13.10 -10.55
N ILE A 27 6.20 -13.63 -10.88
CA ILE A 27 5.38 -13.20 -12.00
C ILE A 27 3.97 -12.91 -11.49
N ALA A 28 3.41 -11.76 -11.87
CA ALA A 28 2.03 -11.39 -11.57
C ALA A 28 1.35 -10.65 -12.72
N PHE A 29 0.08 -10.96 -12.98
CA PHE A 29 -0.77 -10.21 -13.90
C PHE A 29 -2.26 -10.47 -13.59
N ASP A 30 -3.12 -9.55 -14.01
CA ASP A 30 -4.57 -9.73 -13.96
C ASP A 30 -5.06 -10.28 -15.30
N PHE A 31 -5.77 -11.41 -15.25
CA PHE A 31 -6.31 -12.10 -16.41
C PHE A 31 -7.81 -11.85 -16.53
N TYR A 32 -8.22 -11.31 -17.66
CA TYR A 32 -9.61 -10.93 -17.94
C TYR A 32 -10.30 -12.06 -18.69
N HIS A 33 -11.37 -12.62 -18.11
CA HIS A 33 -12.18 -13.61 -18.80
C HIS A 33 -13.63 -13.60 -18.32
N SER A 34 -14.57 -13.75 -19.26
CA SER A 34 -16.01 -13.84 -18.94
C SER A 34 -16.54 -12.68 -18.08
N GLY A 35 -16.01 -11.47 -18.26
CA GLY A 35 -16.37 -10.29 -17.46
C GLY A 35 -15.84 -10.30 -16.01
N LYS A 36 -14.93 -11.23 -15.67
CA LYS A 36 -14.25 -11.32 -14.38
C LYS A 36 -12.76 -11.04 -14.55
N ILE A 37 -12.16 -10.54 -13.47
CA ILE A 37 -10.73 -10.31 -13.35
C ILE A 37 -10.20 -11.30 -12.31
N ASP A 38 -9.33 -12.20 -12.74
CA ASP A 38 -8.66 -13.16 -11.88
C ASP A 38 -7.16 -12.90 -11.86
N ARG A 39 -6.59 -12.87 -10.66
CA ARG A 39 -5.16 -12.59 -10.50
C ARG A 39 -4.34 -13.86 -10.58
N VAL A 40 -3.31 -13.83 -11.43
CA VAL A 40 -2.35 -14.91 -11.56
C VAL A 40 -1.04 -14.49 -10.90
N TYR A 41 -0.61 -15.25 -9.88
CA TYR A 41 0.74 -15.17 -9.30
C TYR A 41 1.50 -16.48 -9.52
N MET A 42 2.78 -16.42 -9.85
CA MET A 42 3.64 -17.62 -9.84
C MET A 42 5.12 -17.30 -9.61
N LYS A 43 5.86 -18.30 -9.11
CA LYS A 43 7.32 -18.27 -8.93
C LYS A 43 7.98 -19.25 -9.90
N ARG A 44 9.09 -18.88 -10.52
CA ARG A 44 9.84 -19.70 -11.50
C ARG A 44 11.34 -19.67 -11.25
N GLY A 45 12.06 -20.75 -11.51
CA GLY A 45 13.53 -20.72 -11.45
C GLY A 45 14.12 -19.90 -12.60
N TYR A 46 15.28 -19.29 -12.37
CA TYR A 46 16.05 -18.60 -13.43
C TYR A 46 16.50 -19.56 -14.52
N SER A 47 16.90 -20.77 -14.12
CA SER A 47 17.41 -21.85 -14.96
C SER A 47 16.32 -22.65 -15.66
N ASP A 48 15.05 -22.48 -15.27
CA ASP A 48 13.93 -23.10 -15.96
C ASP A 48 13.83 -22.55 -17.39
N ASN A 49 13.50 -23.43 -18.33
CA ASN A 49 13.24 -23.02 -19.71
C ASN A 49 11.82 -22.44 -19.88
N LEU A 50 11.67 -21.59 -20.90
CA LEU A 50 10.43 -20.90 -21.22
C LEU A 50 9.24 -21.86 -21.47
N ALA A 51 9.46 -23.02 -22.09
CA ALA A 51 8.43 -24.05 -22.26
C ALA A 51 7.76 -24.42 -20.93
N GLY A 52 8.57 -24.59 -19.88
CA GLY A 52 8.07 -24.89 -18.54
C GLY A 52 7.18 -23.75 -18.03
N THR A 53 7.59 -22.50 -18.24
CA THR A 53 6.86 -21.28 -17.85
C THR A 53 5.53 -21.16 -18.58
N LYS A 54 5.50 -21.34 -19.90
CA LYS A 54 4.27 -21.36 -20.72
C LYS A 54 3.29 -22.43 -20.24
N LYS A 55 3.76 -23.66 -20.00
CA LYS A 55 2.92 -24.75 -19.49
C LYS A 55 2.30 -24.43 -18.13
N ARG A 56 3.05 -23.78 -17.24
CA ARG A 56 2.55 -23.39 -15.91
C ARG A 56 1.54 -22.25 -15.99
N LEU A 57 1.75 -21.27 -16.88
CA LEU A 57 0.79 -20.20 -17.16
C LEU A 57 -0.52 -20.80 -17.67
N GLN A 58 -0.45 -21.64 -18.70
CA GLN A 58 -1.61 -22.35 -19.25
C GLN A 58 -2.35 -23.14 -18.17
N ALA A 59 -1.64 -23.90 -17.34
CA ALA A 59 -2.26 -24.65 -16.24
C ALA A 59 -2.97 -23.73 -15.24
N LYS A 60 -2.36 -22.61 -14.84
CA LYS A 60 -2.98 -21.65 -13.92
C LYS A 60 -4.22 -21.01 -14.53
N ILE A 61 -4.16 -20.61 -15.79
CA ILE A 61 -5.29 -19.99 -16.49
C ILE A 61 -6.42 -21.00 -16.68
N ASN A 62 -6.12 -22.23 -17.10
CA ASN A 62 -7.13 -23.28 -17.26
C ASN A 62 -7.85 -23.61 -15.94
N ASN A 63 -7.14 -23.56 -14.82
CA ASN A 63 -7.76 -23.71 -13.49
C ASN A 63 -8.74 -22.57 -13.17
N LEU A 64 -8.54 -21.35 -13.68
CA LEU A 64 -9.49 -20.25 -13.50
C LEU A 64 -10.80 -20.47 -14.27
N PHE A 65 -10.74 -21.16 -15.40
CA PHE A 65 -11.92 -21.45 -16.22
C PHE A 65 -12.81 -22.59 -15.69
N ASN A 66 -12.42 -23.31 -14.63
CA ASN A 66 -13.11 -24.51 -14.11
C ASN A 66 -13.47 -25.56 -15.20
N LYS A 67 -12.81 -25.52 -16.36
CA LYS A 67 -13.07 -26.47 -17.45
C LYS A 67 -12.35 -27.77 -17.13
N LYS A 68 -13.09 -28.88 -17.01
CA LYS A 68 -12.56 -30.26 -16.98
C LYS A 68 -11.94 -30.71 -18.32
N GLY A 69 -11.58 -29.77 -19.20
CA GLY A 69 -10.98 -30.03 -20.52
C GLY A 69 -9.80 -29.10 -20.76
N ASN A 70 -8.73 -29.64 -21.34
CA ASN A 70 -7.56 -28.89 -21.78
C ASN A 70 -7.97 -27.91 -22.89
N CYS A 71 -8.27 -26.67 -22.52
CA CYS A 71 -8.28 -25.59 -23.49
C CYS A 71 -6.83 -25.14 -23.65
N GLU A 72 -6.23 -25.37 -24.82
CA GLU A 72 -4.86 -24.97 -25.07
C GLU A 72 -4.83 -23.47 -25.39
N ILE A 73 -4.65 -22.65 -24.36
CA ILE A 73 -4.54 -21.20 -24.52
C ILE A 73 -3.13 -20.90 -25.05
N PRO A 74 -2.98 -20.33 -26.25
CA PRO A 74 -1.66 -20.05 -26.80
C PRO A 74 -0.95 -18.98 -25.94
N VAL A 75 0.32 -19.22 -25.62
CA VAL A 75 1.17 -18.26 -24.91
C VAL A 75 2.39 -17.97 -25.76
N ARG A 76 2.54 -16.72 -26.20
CA ARG A 76 3.66 -16.26 -27.03
C ARG A 76 4.35 -15.09 -26.37
N LEU A 77 5.67 -15.07 -26.42
CA LEU A 77 6.49 -14.03 -25.83
C LEU A 77 7.34 -13.41 -26.92
N PHE A 78 7.38 -12.09 -26.95
CA PHE A 78 8.00 -11.30 -28.01
C PHE A 78 9.08 -10.39 -27.43
N THR A 79 10.15 -10.22 -28.20
CA THR A 79 11.13 -9.15 -27.98
C THR A 79 10.60 -7.83 -28.52
N GLU A 80 11.32 -6.73 -28.24
CA GLU A 80 11.02 -5.40 -28.80
C GLU A 80 10.98 -5.38 -30.34
N ARG A 81 11.74 -6.29 -30.99
CA ARG A 81 11.78 -6.42 -32.45
C ARG A 81 10.64 -7.26 -33.02
N GLY A 82 9.73 -7.76 -32.17
CA GLY A 82 8.65 -8.67 -32.56
C GLY A 82 9.09 -10.12 -32.80
N GLU A 83 10.32 -10.49 -32.43
CA GLU A 83 10.81 -11.87 -32.55
C GLU A 83 10.16 -12.74 -31.46
N ILE A 84 9.65 -13.92 -31.84
CA ILE A 84 9.11 -14.90 -30.89
C ILE A 84 10.28 -15.59 -30.17
N LEU A 85 10.23 -15.62 -28.84
CA LEU A 85 11.25 -16.25 -28.01
C LEU A 85 11.15 -17.80 -28.04
N ASP A 86 12.32 -18.46 -28.11
CA ASP A 86 12.45 -19.91 -28.12
C ASP A 86 12.09 -20.52 -26.76
N ASP A 87 11.32 -21.60 -26.80
CA ASP A 87 10.90 -22.40 -25.66
C ASP A 87 12.05 -22.98 -24.85
N LYS A 88 13.24 -23.12 -25.46
CA LYS A 88 14.47 -23.58 -24.80
C LYS A 88 15.21 -22.47 -24.07
N THR A 89 14.88 -21.20 -24.30
CA THR A 89 15.54 -20.08 -23.61
C THR A 89 15.25 -20.12 -22.12
N LYS A 90 16.27 -19.87 -21.30
CA LYS A 90 16.12 -19.82 -19.84
C LYS A 90 15.33 -18.59 -19.44
N ASN A 91 14.54 -18.69 -18.38
CA ASN A 91 13.67 -17.60 -17.94
C ASN A 91 14.46 -16.31 -17.60
N PHE A 92 15.66 -16.43 -17.02
CA PHE A 92 16.49 -15.24 -16.78
C PHE A 92 16.80 -14.51 -18.08
N ASP A 93 17.25 -15.23 -19.12
CA ASP A 93 17.57 -14.63 -20.42
C ASP A 93 16.32 -14.07 -21.12
N VAL A 94 15.18 -14.74 -20.95
CA VAL A 94 13.87 -14.28 -21.46
C VAL A 94 13.51 -12.93 -20.87
N PHE A 95 13.65 -12.68 -19.58
CA PHE A 95 13.13 -11.45 -18.96
C PHE A 95 14.22 -10.38 -18.74
N PHE A 96 15.46 -10.79 -18.45
CA PHE A 96 16.57 -9.93 -18.03
C PHE A 96 17.83 -10.10 -18.87
N GLY A 97 17.82 -10.96 -19.90
CA GLY A 97 18.94 -11.14 -20.81
C GLY A 97 19.13 -10.00 -21.81
N GLN A 98 20.02 -10.22 -22.78
CA GLN A 98 20.37 -9.21 -23.79
C GLN A 98 19.22 -8.85 -24.75
N ARG A 99 18.28 -9.78 -24.96
CA ARG A 99 17.10 -9.60 -25.80
C ARG A 99 15.85 -9.94 -25.00
N PRO A 100 15.50 -9.09 -24.02
CA PRO A 100 14.44 -9.43 -23.09
C PRO A 100 13.08 -9.34 -23.77
N CYS A 101 12.14 -10.10 -23.22
CA CYS A 101 10.74 -10.03 -23.54
C CYS A 101 10.19 -8.67 -23.13
N THR A 102 9.43 -8.06 -24.04
CA THR A 102 8.74 -6.78 -23.83
C THR A 102 7.22 -6.94 -23.94
N LYS A 103 6.75 -7.99 -24.61
CA LYS A 103 5.32 -8.25 -24.84
C LYS A 103 5.00 -9.74 -24.71
N ILE A 104 3.86 -10.06 -24.09
CA ILE A 104 3.33 -11.42 -23.98
C ILE A 104 1.90 -11.44 -24.49
N GLU A 105 1.59 -12.43 -25.33
CA GLU A 105 0.22 -12.72 -25.77
C GLU A 105 -0.25 -14.00 -25.08
N ILE A 106 -1.44 -13.93 -24.47
CA ILE A 106 -2.10 -15.04 -23.80
C ILE A 106 -3.52 -15.13 -24.38
N GLY A 107 -3.77 -16.11 -25.24
CA GLY A 107 -5.00 -16.15 -26.04
C GLY A 107 -5.08 -14.90 -26.92
N ASP A 108 -6.17 -14.15 -26.79
CA ASP A 108 -6.42 -12.91 -27.55
C ASP A 108 -6.03 -11.66 -26.76
N THR A 109 -5.42 -11.82 -25.58
CA THR A 109 -5.02 -10.69 -24.72
C THR A 109 -3.53 -10.43 -24.81
N GLU A 110 -3.19 -9.17 -25.04
CA GLU A 110 -1.82 -8.67 -25.07
C GLU A 110 -1.44 -8.02 -23.74
N TYR A 111 -0.21 -8.28 -23.32
CA TYR A 111 0.38 -7.71 -22.12
C TYR A 111 1.76 -7.11 -22.40
N ILE A 112 2.01 -5.94 -21.83
CA ILE A 112 3.34 -5.31 -21.80
C ILE A 112 4.10 -5.83 -20.58
N VAL A 113 5.33 -6.30 -20.78
CA VAL A 113 6.19 -6.80 -19.71
C VAL A 113 6.78 -5.62 -18.92
N VAL A 114 6.55 -5.64 -17.62
CA VAL A 114 7.05 -4.64 -16.66
C VAL A 114 8.00 -5.34 -15.69
N LYS A 115 9.23 -4.84 -15.56
CA LYS A 115 10.32 -5.55 -14.88
C LYS A 115 10.85 -4.79 -13.70
N ASP A 116 11.09 -5.48 -12.59
CA ASP A 116 11.70 -4.97 -11.35
C ASP A 116 11.13 -3.61 -10.90
N THR A 117 9.84 -3.38 -11.17
CA THR A 117 9.18 -2.17 -10.67
C THR A 117 8.94 -2.32 -9.18
N PRO A 118 8.94 -1.21 -8.42
CA PRO A 118 8.51 -1.24 -7.04
C PRO A 118 7.18 -1.97 -6.87
N TRP A 119 7.05 -2.67 -5.76
CA TRP A 119 5.88 -3.47 -5.49
C TRP A 119 5.46 -3.34 -4.04
N LEU A 120 4.18 -3.04 -3.89
CA LEU A 120 3.49 -2.93 -2.63
C LEU A 120 2.65 -4.21 -2.47
N ASP A 121 2.68 -4.92 -1.35
CA ASP A 121 1.82 -6.10 -1.15
C ASP A 121 0.55 -5.73 -0.38
N LYS A 122 0.66 -4.81 0.58
CA LYS A 122 -0.44 -4.34 1.41
C LYS A 122 -0.43 -2.83 1.57
N LEU A 123 -1.60 -2.22 1.45
CA LEU A 123 -1.86 -0.83 1.78
C LEU A 123 -3.14 -0.75 2.60
N GLU A 124 -3.07 -0.15 3.77
CA GLU A 124 -4.24 0.10 4.62
C GLU A 124 -4.08 1.36 5.46
N ILE A 125 -5.21 1.96 5.86
CA ILE A 125 -5.23 2.97 6.91
C ILE A 125 -5.66 2.24 8.20
N ALA A 126 -4.69 1.84 9.01
CA ALA A 126 -4.95 1.03 10.21
C ALA A 126 -5.39 1.87 11.43
N LEU A 127 -4.93 3.12 11.51
CA LEU A 127 -5.20 4.00 12.64
C LEU A 127 -6.51 4.77 12.48
N GLU A 128 -7.10 5.18 13.59
CA GLU A 128 -8.29 6.02 13.57
C GLU A 128 -7.96 7.43 13.08
N PRO A 129 -8.72 7.99 12.12
CA PRO A 129 -8.56 9.36 11.69
C PRO A 129 -9.10 10.32 12.77
N LEU A 130 -8.20 10.91 13.55
CA LEU A 130 -8.54 11.90 14.57
C LEU A 130 -8.13 13.31 14.14
N VAL A 131 -9.00 14.29 14.36
CA VAL A 131 -8.71 15.70 14.07
C VAL A 131 -7.40 16.14 14.73
N GLY A 132 -6.52 16.74 13.94
CA GLY A 132 -5.22 17.25 14.35
C GLY A 132 -4.17 16.18 14.66
N CYS A 133 -4.46 14.90 14.45
CA CYS A 133 -3.49 13.81 14.61
C CYS A 133 -2.98 13.33 13.26
N PRO A 134 -1.67 13.04 13.11
CA PRO A 134 -1.13 12.53 11.86
C PRO A 134 -1.66 11.12 11.57
N LEU A 135 -2.12 10.94 10.33
CA LEU A 135 -2.60 9.68 9.79
C LEU A 135 -1.63 9.20 8.72
N MET A 136 -1.07 8.01 8.92
CA MET A 136 -0.13 7.38 8.01
C MET A 136 -0.72 6.06 7.50
N PRO A 137 -0.58 5.72 6.20
CA PRO A 137 -0.89 4.39 5.76
C PRO A 137 0.14 3.39 6.34
N SER A 138 -0.35 2.20 6.66
CA SER A 138 0.49 1.02 6.80
C SER A 138 0.76 0.50 5.39
N VAL A 139 2.03 0.47 5.02
CA VAL A 139 2.48 0.05 3.70
C VAL A 139 3.46 -1.10 3.85
N ASP A 140 3.14 -2.22 3.23
CA ASP A 140 4.03 -3.36 3.13
C ASP A 140 4.66 -3.36 1.73
N TRP A 141 5.90 -2.90 1.64
CA TRP A 141 6.66 -2.89 0.40
C TRP A 141 7.43 -4.20 0.26
N LYS A 142 7.19 -4.90 -0.84
CA LYS A 142 8.08 -5.96 -1.30
C LYS A 142 9.34 -5.38 -1.94
N THR A 143 9.19 -4.30 -2.68
CA THR A 143 10.29 -3.53 -3.27
C THR A 143 9.93 -2.06 -3.14
N ILE A 144 10.69 -1.33 -2.33
CA ILE A 144 10.40 0.06 -1.98
C ILE A 144 10.61 0.96 -3.20
N ASP A 145 9.69 1.89 -3.42
CA ASP A 145 9.92 3.03 -4.29
C ASP A 145 10.36 4.26 -3.47
N PRO A 146 11.61 4.77 -3.63
CA PRO A 146 12.06 5.97 -2.94
C PRO A 146 11.34 7.24 -3.40
N ILE A 147 10.68 7.23 -4.56
CA ILE A 147 9.94 8.38 -5.12
C ILE A 147 8.42 8.19 -5.06
N ALA A 148 7.92 7.23 -4.27
CA ALA A 148 6.49 7.03 -4.05
C ALA A 148 5.80 8.32 -3.57
N LYS A 149 4.66 8.63 -4.15
CA LYS A 149 3.81 9.76 -3.76
C LYS A 149 2.55 9.27 -3.04
N TYR A 150 2.15 10.01 -2.03
CA TYR A 150 1.02 9.69 -1.17
C TYR A 150 -0.03 10.79 -1.31
N HIS A 151 -1.05 10.54 -2.12
CA HIS A 151 -2.12 11.48 -2.41
C HIS A 151 -3.29 11.22 -1.47
N TRP A 152 -3.68 12.24 -0.70
CA TRP A 152 -4.76 12.15 0.26
C TRP A 152 -6.02 12.80 -0.27
N PHE A 153 -7.14 12.17 0.06
CA PHE A 153 -8.47 12.64 -0.32
C PHE A 153 -9.45 12.49 0.82
N VAL A 154 -10.50 13.32 0.83
CA VAL A 154 -11.54 13.33 1.84
C VAL A 154 -12.91 13.27 1.17
N GLY A 155 -13.81 12.40 1.63
CA GLY A 155 -15.08 12.16 0.96
C GLY A 155 -16.19 11.66 1.88
N ASN A 156 -17.44 11.77 1.42
CA ASN A 156 -18.62 11.32 2.16
C ASN A 156 -19.11 9.93 1.74
N THR A 157 -18.66 9.46 0.58
CA THR A 157 -19.04 8.18 -0.01
C THR A 157 -18.43 7.03 0.80
N ILE A 158 -19.18 5.93 0.92
CA ILE A 158 -18.68 4.73 1.59
C ILE A 158 -17.58 4.09 0.73
N PRO A 159 -16.45 3.65 1.32
CA PRO A 159 -15.31 3.08 0.60
C PRO A 159 -15.63 2.05 -0.48
N LYS A 160 -16.66 1.22 -0.28
CA LYS A 160 -17.06 0.15 -1.21
C LYS A 160 -17.62 0.66 -2.55
N GLN A 161 -18.02 1.92 -2.64
CA GLN A 161 -18.64 2.51 -3.83
C GLN A 161 -17.69 3.42 -4.61
N ALA A 162 -16.55 3.79 -4.02
CA ALA A 162 -15.61 4.71 -4.63
C ALA A 162 -14.81 4.02 -5.75
N LYS A 163 -14.75 4.65 -6.92
CA LYS A 163 -13.89 4.25 -8.03
C LYS A 163 -12.79 5.27 -8.20
N ILE A 164 -11.60 4.76 -8.50
CA ILE A 164 -10.43 5.57 -8.83
C ILE A 164 -10.29 5.64 -10.34
N SER A 165 -9.97 6.81 -10.85
CA SER A 165 -9.73 7.05 -12.28
C SER A 165 -8.58 8.02 -12.46
N PHE A 166 -7.96 7.95 -13.64
CA PHE A 166 -6.96 8.91 -14.05
C PHE A 166 -7.65 10.17 -14.57
N ASP A 167 -7.21 11.34 -14.13
CA ASP A 167 -7.78 12.62 -14.50
C ASP A 167 -6.68 13.67 -14.61
N ASN A 168 -6.26 13.96 -15.84
CA ASN A 168 -5.25 14.98 -16.15
C ASN A 168 -5.63 16.40 -15.71
N SER A 169 -6.92 16.66 -15.46
CA SER A 169 -7.37 17.96 -14.96
C SER A 169 -7.26 18.09 -13.44
N SER A 170 -7.04 16.98 -12.73
CA SER A 170 -6.91 16.95 -11.28
C SER A 170 -5.51 17.40 -10.84
N GLN A 171 -5.41 17.96 -9.63
CA GLN A 171 -4.15 18.47 -9.08
C GLN A 171 -3.05 17.40 -8.92
N CYS A 172 -3.43 16.12 -8.88
CA CYS A 172 -2.50 15.01 -8.71
C CYS A 172 -2.61 13.96 -9.83
N GLY A 173 -3.37 14.23 -10.90
CA GLY A 173 -3.60 13.27 -11.99
C GLY A 173 -4.57 12.14 -11.64
N ILE A 174 -5.13 12.12 -10.43
CA ILE A 174 -6.02 11.07 -9.92
C ILE A 174 -7.34 11.70 -9.45
N SER A 175 -8.46 11.04 -9.75
CA SER A 175 -9.80 11.38 -9.28
C SER A 175 -10.46 10.18 -8.62
N ILE A 176 -11.20 10.42 -7.53
CA ILE A 176 -11.94 9.40 -6.78
C ILE A 176 -13.38 9.88 -6.61
N ASP A 177 -14.34 9.06 -7.06
CA ASP A 177 -15.76 9.41 -7.03
C ASP A 177 -16.24 9.75 -5.60
N GLY A 178 -16.69 11.00 -5.41
CA GLY A 178 -17.21 11.50 -4.13
C GLY A 178 -16.14 11.87 -3.09
N TYR A 179 -14.89 12.00 -3.52
CA TYR A 179 -13.76 12.44 -2.70
C TYR A 179 -13.08 13.67 -3.32
N THR A 180 -12.57 14.55 -2.46
CA THR A 180 -11.84 15.75 -2.83
C THR A 180 -10.37 15.59 -2.45
N PHE A 181 -9.47 15.92 -3.38
CA PHE A 181 -8.02 15.94 -3.11
C PHE A 181 -7.68 16.99 -2.05
N VAL A 182 -6.80 16.64 -1.11
CA VAL A 182 -6.37 17.56 -0.04
C VAL A 182 -4.86 17.80 -0.03
N SER A 183 -4.03 16.79 -0.26
CA SER A 183 -2.58 16.95 -0.21
C SER A 183 -1.81 15.81 -0.87
N THR A 184 -0.55 16.06 -1.18
CA THR A 184 0.44 15.01 -1.50
C THR A 184 1.53 15.04 -0.43
N PHE A 185 1.49 14.08 0.50
CA PHE A 185 2.45 13.99 1.59
C PHE A 185 2.41 12.59 2.25
N PRO A 186 3.50 12.06 2.83
CA PRO A 186 3.51 10.72 3.44
C PRO A 186 2.49 10.49 4.57
N PHE A 187 1.96 11.56 5.15
CA PHE A 187 0.85 11.52 6.11
C PHE A 187 -0.11 12.67 5.88
N TYR A 188 -1.29 12.58 6.48
CA TYR A 188 -2.28 13.63 6.48
C TYR A 188 -2.78 13.90 7.90
N CYS A 189 -3.01 15.16 8.26
CA CYS A 189 -3.59 15.53 9.55
C CYS A 189 -5.02 16.03 9.30
N PRO A 190 -6.07 15.23 9.61
CA PRO A 190 -7.45 15.66 9.43
C PRO A 190 -7.74 16.97 10.19
N THR A 191 -8.56 17.82 9.60
CA THR A 191 -8.99 19.10 10.18
C THR A 191 -10.43 19.01 10.68
N GLU A 192 -10.92 20.08 11.32
CA GLU A 192 -12.33 20.16 11.72
C GLU A 192 -13.29 20.13 10.52
N GLU A 193 -12.85 20.56 9.33
CA GLU A 193 -13.66 20.50 8.10
C GLU A 193 -13.85 19.07 7.61
N ASP A 194 -13.01 18.13 8.05
CA ASP A 194 -13.02 16.73 7.65
C ASP A 194 -13.88 15.86 8.56
N LEU A 195 -14.42 16.45 9.65
CA LEU A 195 -15.24 15.73 10.63
C LEU A 195 -16.40 14.99 9.95
N ASN A 196 -16.63 13.75 10.37
CA ASN A 196 -17.65 12.86 9.79
C ASN A 196 -17.43 12.47 8.32
N LYS A 197 -16.26 12.74 7.72
CA LYS A 197 -15.88 12.26 6.38
C LYS A 197 -14.95 11.05 6.46
N TYR A 198 -14.87 10.28 5.38
CA TYR A 198 -13.86 9.24 5.21
C TYR A 198 -12.59 9.83 4.61
N ILE A 199 -11.46 9.21 4.91
CA ILE A 199 -10.16 9.52 4.31
C ILE A 199 -9.81 8.42 3.32
N ALA A 200 -9.24 8.81 2.18
CA ALA A 200 -8.60 7.90 1.25
C ALA A 200 -7.14 8.32 1.04
N VAL A 201 -6.30 7.34 0.77
CA VAL A 201 -4.91 7.55 0.35
C VAL A 201 -4.65 6.73 -0.90
N VAL A 202 -4.00 7.35 -1.87
CA VAL A 202 -3.47 6.71 -3.06
C VAL A 202 -1.96 6.79 -3.02
N VAL A 203 -1.30 5.63 -3.00
CA VAL A 203 0.15 5.51 -3.11
C VAL A 203 0.49 5.26 -4.56
N GLN A 204 0.98 6.30 -5.24
CA GLN A 204 1.48 6.24 -6.61
C GLN A 204 2.97 5.90 -6.57
N PHE A 205 3.39 4.93 -7.36
CA PHE A 205 4.78 4.50 -7.45
C PHE A 205 5.11 4.08 -8.88
N SER A 206 6.40 4.03 -9.16
CA SER A 206 6.97 3.76 -10.48
C SER A 206 6.43 2.45 -11.05
N GLY A 207 5.90 2.51 -12.27
CA GLY A 207 5.31 1.35 -12.95
C GLY A 207 3.82 1.14 -12.67
N GLU A 208 3.18 1.95 -11.82
CA GLU A 208 1.72 1.99 -11.67
C GLU A 208 1.21 3.45 -11.77
N ASP A 209 0.60 3.81 -12.90
CA ASP A 209 0.12 5.16 -13.21
C ASP A 209 -0.95 5.66 -12.22
N ILE A 210 -1.87 4.79 -11.82
CA ILE A 210 -2.97 5.12 -10.89
C ILE A 210 -2.55 4.90 -9.42
N GLY A 211 -1.53 4.07 -9.18
CA GLY A 211 -1.14 3.64 -7.85
C GLY A 211 -2.17 2.74 -7.15
N ARG A 212 -2.00 2.59 -5.83
CA ARG A 212 -2.87 1.75 -4.99
C ARG A 212 -3.59 2.56 -3.95
N MET A 213 -4.84 2.19 -3.67
CA MET A 213 -5.73 2.96 -2.83
C MET A 213 -6.14 2.20 -1.57
N ALA A 214 -6.24 2.93 -0.45
CA ALA A 214 -6.89 2.48 0.77
C ALA A 214 -7.78 3.57 1.36
N PHE A 215 -8.73 3.14 2.18
CA PHE A 215 -9.68 4.01 2.88
C PHE A 215 -9.58 3.84 4.38
N SER A 216 -9.94 4.88 5.12
CA SER A 216 -10.09 4.80 6.57
C SER A 216 -11.24 3.86 6.94
N PRO A 217 -11.10 3.05 8.00
CA PRO A 217 -12.13 2.11 8.42
C PRO A 217 -13.36 2.82 8.99
N ILE A 218 -13.18 4.04 9.50
CA ILE A 218 -14.19 4.88 10.10
C ILE A 218 -14.10 6.31 9.58
N ARG A 219 -15.14 7.10 9.84
CA ARG A 219 -15.15 8.54 9.60
C ARG A 219 -14.26 9.27 10.60
N VAL A 220 -13.75 10.43 10.22
CA VAL A 220 -12.96 11.32 11.07
C VAL A 220 -13.73 11.67 12.34
N LYS A 221 -13.07 11.53 13.49
CA LYS A 221 -13.60 11.87 14.82
C LYS A 221 -12.73 12.92 15.50
N ARG A 222 -13.24 13.50 16.57
CA ARG A 222 -12.42 14.27 17.51
C ARG A 222 -11.66 13.33 18.45
N PRO A 223 -10.47 13.74 18.93
CA PRO A 223 -9.71 13.02 19.96
C PRO A 223 -10.30 13.19 21.38
N THR A 224 -11.34 14.01 21.53
CA THR A 224 -12.03 14.28 22.78
C THR A 224 -13.53 14.44 22.49
N GLU A 225 -14.38 14.15 23.47
CA GLU A 225 -15.83 14.33 23.33
C GLU A 225 -16.19 15.81 23.20
N ASN A 226 -15.58 16.65 24.05
CA ASN A 226 -15.75 18.10 23.97
C ASN A 226 -14.62 18.72 23.13
N LYS A 227 -15.00 19.54 22.14
CA LYS A 227 -14.07 20.27 21.26
C LYS A 227 -13.08 21.16 22.02
N ASN A 228 -13.46 21.64 23.20
CA ASN A 228 -12.64 22.55 23.99
C ASN A 228 -11.68 21.82 24.95
N ASP A 229 -11.79 20.49 25.06
CA ASP A 229 -10.90 19.72 25.91
C ASP A 229 -9.49 19.69 25.32
N ARG A 230 -8.51 19.86 26.20
CA ARG A 230 -7.10 19.84 25.83
C ARG A 230 -6.51 18.47 26.08
N LEU A 231 -5.70 17.98 25.15
CA LEU A 231 -4.92 16.78 25.39
C LEU A 231 -3.80 17.10 26.40
N ILE A 232 -3.50 16.15 27.28
CA ILE A 232 -2.59 16.35 28.42
C ILE A 232 -1.20 16.85 28.01
N PHE A 233 -0.77 16.55 26.77
CA PHE A 233 0.51 16.96 26.23
C PHE A 233 0.51 18.32 25.51
N GLU A 234 -0.64 18.94 25.25
CA GLU A 234 -0.69 20.18 24.45
C GLU A 234 -0.08 21.36 25.19
N LYS A 235 -0.30 21.44 26.52
CA LYS A 235 0.28 22.50 27.36
C LYS A 235 1.82 22.46 27.32
N ARG A 236 2.42 21.28 27.49
CA ARG A 236 3.88 21.12 27.43
C ARG A 236 4.43 21.39 26.03
N GLN A 237 3.73 21.00 24.98
CA GLN A 237 4.17 21.27 23.61
C GLN A 237 4.18 22.77 23.31
N GLU A 238 3.17 23.50 23.77
CA GLU A 238 3.07 24.95 23.60
C GLU A 238 4.09 25.73 24.43
N GLN A 239 4.50 25.21 25.57
CA GLN A 239 5.45 25.88 26.44
C GLN A 239 6.90 25.58 26.04
N PHE A 240 7.20 24.35 25.61
CA PHE A 240 8.58 23.87 25.49
C PHE A 240 8.97 23.32 24.10
N CYS A 241 8.00 23.05 23.22
CA CYS A 241 8.24 22.36 21.94
C CYS A 241 7.68 23.08 20.72
N LYS A 242 7.46 24.40 20.79
CA LYS A 242 6.97 25.21 19.65
C LYS A 242 7.97 25.32 18.50
N GLU A 243 9.26 25.42 18.83
CA GLU A 243 10.30 25.68 17.85
C GLU A 243 11.22 24.49 17.67
N LYS A 244 11.75 24.37 16.45
CA LYS A 244 12.86 23.47 16.15
C LYS A 244 14.09 24.00 16.90
N LEU A 245 14.84 23.10 17.54
CA LEU A 245 16.10 23.48 18.17
C LEU A 245 17.09 23.99 17.12
N SER A 246 17.86 25.01 17.50
CA SER A 246 18.94 25.58 16.70
C SER A 246 20.29 25.43 17.42
N GLY A 247 21.37 25.41 16.63
CA GLY A 247 22.74 25.23 17.13
C GLY A 247 22.99 23.85 17.76
N ASN A 248 23.90 23.80 18.74
CA ASN A 248 24.35 22.57 19.39
C ASN A 248 23.44 22.16 20.56
N LYS A 249 22.13 22.09 20.33
CA LYS A 249 21.12 21.72 21.35
C LYS A 249 20.43 20.42 20.98
N TYR A 250 20.17 19.57 21.97
CA TYR A 250 19.45 18.32 21.81
C TYR A 250 18.15 18.33 22.61
N ARG A 251 17.08 17.74 22.04
CA ARG A 251 15.83 17.47 22.74
C ARG A 251 15.76 15.97 22.96
N ILE A 252 15.64 15.56 24.21
CA ILE A 252 15.58 14.15 24.59
C ILE A 252 14.16 13.85 25.07
N LEU A 253 13.57 12.79 24.52
CA LEU A 253 12.29 12.24 24.97
C LEU A 253 12.54 10.82 25.45
N SER A 254 12.12 10.54 26.69
CA SER A 254 12.04 9.17 27.22
C SER A 254 10.58 8.91 27.58
N TYR A 255 9.97 7.91 26.96
CA TYR A 255 8.54 7.66 27.12
C TYR A 255 8.21 6.16 27.03
N ASN A 256 7.53 5.63 28.06
CA ASN A 256 6.92 4.31 28.00
C ASN A 256 5.53 4.43 27.36
N VAL A 257 5.39 3.91 26.14
CA VAL A 257 4.20 4.08 25.30
C VAL A 257 3.10 3.03 25.53
N LEU A 258 3.26 2.14 26.52
CA LEU A 258 2.33 1.06 26.85
C LEU A 258 2.05 0.14 25.64
N ALA A 259 2.82 -0.93 25.51
CA ALA A 259 2.66 -1.90 24.42
C ALA A 259 1.26 -2.52 24.41
N HIS A 260 0.65 -2.60 23.22
CA HIS A 260 -0.70 -3.14 23.06
C HIS A 260 -0.83 -4.59 23.57
N LEU A 261 0.25 -5.37 23.53
CA LEU A 261 0.30 -6.75 24.04
C LEU A 261 -0.04 -6.85 25.55
N TYR A 262 0.28 -5.82 26.36
CA TYR A 262 -0.07 -5.81 27.79
C TYR A 262 -1.56 -5.54 28.03
N ILE A 263 -2.25 -4.99 27.03
CA ILE A 263 -3.69 -4.75 27.04
C ILE A 263 -4.42 -5.96 26.44
N LYS A 264 -3.85 -6.56 25.39
CA LYS A 264 -4.35 -7.76 24.69
C LYS A 264 -3.91 -9.02 25.43
N SER A 265 -4.47 -9.24 26.62
CA SER A 265 -4.28 -10.49 27.37
C SER A 265 -5.01 -11.66 26.69
N THR A 266 -4.47 -12.88 26.78
CA THR A 266 -5.12 -14.14 26.33
C THR A 266 -6.27 -14.59 27.23
N LEU A 267 -6.58 -13.82 28.29
CA LEU A 267 -7.65 -14.10 29.24
C LEU A 267 -9.04 -13.92 28.60
N ASN A 268 -10.06 -14.51 29.24
CA ASN A 268 -11.44 -14.44 28.77
C ASN A 268 -11.99 -12.99 28.87
N LYS A 269 -12.92 -12.59 27.98
CA LYS A 269 -13.47 -11.21 27.88
C LYS A 269 -13.86 -10.59 29.23
N LYS A 270 -14.47 -11.37 30.13
CA LYS A 270 -14.95 -10.92 31.45
C LYS A 270 -13.82 -10.53 32.41
N GLU A 271 -12.65 -11.15 32.28
CA GLU A 271 -11.45 -10.84 33.08
C GLU A 271 -10.68 -9.67 32.48
N GLN A 272 -10.73 -9.51 31.15
CA GLN A 272 -10.15 -8.36 30.43
C GLN A 272 -10.84 -7.03 30.77
N GLU A 273 -12.16 -7.04 31.01
CA GLU A 273 -12.94 -5.83 31.32
C GLU A 273 -12.40 -5.10 32.56
N ASN A 274 -11.95 -5.85 33.58
CA ASN A 274 -11.47 -5.30 34.84
C ASN A 274 -9.93 -5.10 34.92
N GLN A 275 -9.18 -5.44 33.87
CA GLN A 275 -7.72 -5.47 33.95
C GLN A 275 -7.07 -4.09 33.68
N TYR A 276 -6.14 -3.71 34.57
CA TYR A 276 -5.24 -2.53 34.59
C TYR A 276 -5.88 -1.13 34.55
N PHE A 277 -6.84 -0.86 33.65
CA PHE A 277 -7.39 0.48 33.41
C PHE A 277 -8.92 0.49 33.34
N PRO A 278 -9.65 0.05 34.40
CA PRO A 278 -11.11 -0.06 34.38
C PRO A 278 -11.82 1.30 34.25
N TYR A 279 -11.14 2.40 34.60
CA TYR A 279 -11.65 3.76 34.48
C TYR A 279 -11.55 4.34 33.06
N CYS A 280 -10.85 3.67 32.14
CA CYS A 280 -10.66 4.13 30.77
C CYS A 280 -11.55 3.32 29.82
N PRO A 281 -12.42 3.93 29.01
CA PRO A 281 -13.18 3.22 27.98
C PRO A 281 -12.29 2.37 27.06
N LYS A 282 -12.76 1.19 26.66
CA LYS A 282 -11.92 0.20 25.94
C LYS A 282 -11.49 0.69 24.56
N GLU A 283 -12.35 1.42 23.88
CA GLU A 283 -12.07 2.10 22.62
C GLU A 283 -10.82 2.99 22.70
N PHE A 284 -10.59 3.65 23.84
CA PHE A 284 -9.42 4.52 24.05
C PHE A 284 -8.17 3.76 24.51
N GLN A 285 -8.29 2.47 24.85
CA GLN A 285 -7.16 1.59 25.20
C GLN A 285 -6.54 0.93 23.96
N TYR A 286 -7.25 0.84 22.83
CA TYR A 286 -6.72 0.24 21.61
C TYR A 286 -5.62 1.10 20.98
N ASP A 287 -4.67 0.44 20.32
CA ASP A 287 -3.60 1.09 19.57
C ASP A 287 -4.13 1.96 18.42
N SER A 288 -5.23 1.54 17.77
CA SER A 288 -5.92 2.31 16.73
C SER A 288 -6.25 3.75 17.15
N TYR A 289 -6.58 3.95 18.42
CA TYR A 289 -6.89 5.25 19.02
C TYR A 289 -5.67 5.92 19.67
N ARG A 290 -4.86 5.17 20.43
CA ARG A 290 -3.72 5.73 21.18
C ARG A 290 -2.60 6.18 20.26
N TYR A 291 -2.31 5.46 19.18
CA TYR A 291 -1.15 5.74 18.34
C TYR A 291 -1.26 7.08 17.60
N PRO A 292 -2.42 7.48 17.02
CA PRO A 292 -2.61 8.84 16.53
C PRO A 292 -2.26 9.93 17.55
N LEU A 293 -2.69 9.76 18.81
CA LEU A 293 -2.40 10.71 19.89
C LEU A 293 -0.91 10.73 20.24
N LEU A 294 -0.28 9.56 20.35
CA LEU A 294 1.15 9.44 20.61
C LEU A 294 2.00 10.04 19.49
N LEU A 295 1.60 9.85 18.23
CA LEU A 295 2.28 10.47 17.10
C LEU A 295 2.16 11.99 17.15
N LYS A 296 0.96 12.54 17.43
CA LYS A 296 0.76 13.98 17.67
C LYS A 296 1.64 14.48 18.83
N GLU A 297 1.75 13.69 19.89
CA GLU A 297 2.51 14.00 21.11
C GLU A 297 4.03 14.05 20.87
N ILE A 298 4.57 13.04 20.18
CA ILE A 298 6.00 12.89 19.89
C ILE A 298 6.45 13.92 18.85
N GLN A 299 5.64 14.12 17.81
CA GLN A 299 5.96 15.05 16.73
C GLN A 299 6.09 16.50 17.25
N GLY A 300 5.27 16.89 18.23
CA GLY A 300 5.26 18.25 18.73
C GLY A 300 4.69 19.25 17.72
N LYS A 301 4.85 20.55 18.01
CA LYS A 301 4.51 21.65 17.10
C LYS A 301 5.67 21.97 16.14
N ILE A 302 6.33 20.96 15.58
CA ILE A 302 7.25 21.22 14.47
C ILE A 302 6.38 21.67 13.30
N ASN A 303 6.47 22.97 12.97
CA ASN A 303 5.66 23.63 11.95
C ASN A 303 5.82 22.89 10.59
N MET A 304 4.84 22.07 10.22
CA MET A 304 4.87 21.29 8.98
C MET A 304 4.57 22.14 7.74
N ASN A 305 4.02 23.34 7.94
CA ASN A 305 3.81 24.33 6.88
C ASN A 305 5.12 24.83 6.23
N GLY A 306 6.29 24.48 6.79
CA GLY A 306 7.60 24.84 6.24
C GLY A 306 8.22 23.82 5.29
N ILE A 307 7.62 22.62 5.12
CA ILE A 307 8.20 21.57 4.28
C ILE A 307 7.77 21.71 2.80
N SER A 308 6.77 22.53 2.48
CA SER A 308 6.35 22.80 1.09
C SER A 308 7.27 23.74 0.30
N LYS A 309 8.39 24.20 0.88
CA LYS A 309 9.33 25.13 0.24
C LYS A 309 10.59 24.48 -0.34
N TYR A 310 10.68 23.15 -0.36
CA TYR A 310 11.75 22.44 -1.05
C TYR A 310 11.14 21.44 -2.03
N ASN A 311 10.69 21.97 -3.16
CA ASN A 311 10.71 21.31 -4.47
C ASN A 311 11.81 21.98 -5.28
#